data_AF-A0A6M0HLN5-F1
#
_entry.id   AF-A0A6M0HLN5-F1
#
_cell.length_a   1.000
_cell.length_b   1.000
_cell.length_c   1.000
_cell.angle_alpha   90.00
_cell.angle_beta   90.00
_cell.angle_gamma   90.00
#
_symmetry.space_group_name_H-M   'P 1'
#
loop_
_entity.id
_entity.type
_entity.pdbx_description
1 polymer ?
#
loop_
_entity_poly.entity_id
_entity_poly.type
_entity_poly.pdbx_seq_one_letter_code
_entity_poly.pdbx_strand_id
1 'polypeptide(L)'
;MQMMLKSVEAVSKTAQTAGIEWADFAKQSLQHSATAMRELAKARDPKTALQIQAEYLKGSYERMTAQAKFIGELYSGLAKDMTKDLAKGAPAGVTLPAIA
;
A
#
# COMPACT_ATOMS: atom_id res chain seq x y z
N MET A 1 -20.69 22.18 7.29
CA MET A 1 -20.62 21.07 8.28
C MET A 1 -20.68 19.69 7.62
N GLN A 2 -21.67 19.38 6.76
CA GLN A 2 -21.77 18.05 6.08
C GLN A 2 -20.55 17.68 5.22
N MET A 3 -19.99 18.63 4.45
CA MET A 3 -18.78 18.41 3.63
C MET A 3 -17.55 18.07 4.47
N MET A 4 -17.42 18.70 5.64
CA MET A 4 -16.34 18.40 6.59
C MET A 4 -16.50 16.98 7.16
N LEU A 5 -17.71 16.56 7.51
CA LEU A 5 -17.98 15.21 8.03
C LEU A 5 -17.64 14.13 7.00
N LYS A 6 -18.00 14.32 5.72
CA LYS A 6 -17.63 13.40 4.63
C LYS A 6 -16.12 13.30 4.40
N SER A 7 -15.42 14.44 4.48
CA SER A 7 -13.96 14.48 4.34
C SER A 7 -13.26 13.73 5.47
N VAL A 8 -13.73 13.89 6.72
CA VAL A 8 -13.22 13.14 7.88
C VAL A 8 -13.48 11.65 7.74
N GLU A 9 -14.66 11.26 7.25
CA GLU A 9 -15.01 9.85 6.99
C GLU A 9 -14.10 9.22 5.92
N ALA A 10 -13.84 9.93 4.82
CA ALA A 10 -12.96 9.45 3.75
C ALA A 10 -11.52 9.23 4.25
N VAL A 11 -10.98 10.20 5.00
CA VAL A 11 -9.64 10.08 5.60
C VAL A 11 -9.57 8.90 6.58
N SER A 12 -10.60 8.74 7.43
CA SER A 12 -10.66 7.64 8.40
C SER A 12 -10.69 6.27 7.71
N LYS A 13 -11.48 6.11 6.65
CA LYS A 13 -11.51 4.87 5.85
C LYS A 13 -10.16 4.58 5.20
N THR A 14 -9.53 5.58 4.59
CA THR A 14 -8.17 5.44 4.03
C THR A 14 -7.18 4.97 5.09
N ALA A 15 -7.20 5.55 6.28
CA ALA A 15 -6.31 5.14 7.37
C ALA A 15 -6.59 3.69 7.84
N GLN A 16 -7.85 3.29 7.96
CA GLN A 16 -8.23 1.91 8.32
C GLN A 16 -7.76 0.91 7.27
N THR A 17 -8.01 1.19 5.99
CA THR A 17 -7.58 0.35 4.86
C THR A 17 -6.06 0.23 4.79
N ALA A 18 -5.33 1.33 4.98
CA ALA A 18 -3.86 1.29 5.06
C ALA A 18 -3.38 0.43 6.22
N GLY A 19 -4.00 0.55 7.40
CA GLY A 19 -3.64 -0.24 8.59
C GLY A 19 -3.83 -1.74 8.41
N ILE A 20 -4.94 -2.15 7.78
CA ILE A 20 -5.20 -3.56 7.45
C ILE A 20 -4.13 -4.09 6.50
N GLU A 21 -3.85 -3.37 5.42
CA GLU A 21 -2.85 -3.80 4.44
C GLU A 21 -1.45 -3.89 5.06
N TRP A 22 -1.08 -2.97 5.96
CA TRP A 22 0.19 -3.05 6.69
C TRP A 22 0.29 -4.31 7.55
N ALA A 23 -0.79 -4.69 8.23
CA ALA A 23 -0.82 -5.91 9.04
C ALA A 23 -0.68 -7.16 8.15
N ASP A 24 -1.36 -7.19 7.01
CA ASP A 24 -1.25 -8.29 6.04
C ASP A 24 0.14 -8.37 5.41
N PHE A 25 0.73 -7.24 5.01
CA PHE A 25 2.11 -7.17 4.52
C PHE A 25 3.12 -7.72 5.53
N ALA A 26 2.98 -7.34 6.81
CA ALA A 26 3.85 -7.83 7.88
C ALA A 26 3.71 -9.34 8.08
N LYS A 27 2.47 -9.85 8.12
CA LYS A 27 2.18 -11.28 8.24
C LYS A 27 2.79 -12.08 7.08
N GLN A 28 2.58 -11.63 5.84
CA GLN A 28 3.13 -12.29 4.66
C GLN A 28 4.66 -12.27 4.64
N SER A 29 5.26 -11.13 5.03
CA SER A 29 6.72 -10.99 5.10
C SER A 29 7.32 -11.98 6.10
N LEU A 30 6.74 -12.08 7.30
CA LEU A 30 7.18 -13.05 8.31
C LEU A 30 7.05 -14.49 7.83
N GLN A 31 5.92 -14.84 7.20
CA GLN A 31 5.71 -16.18 6.65
C GLN A 31 6.75 -16.50 5.57
N HIS A 32 7.03 -15.57 4.68
CA HIS A 32 7.98 -15.74 3.60
C HIS A 32 9.42 -15.90 4.12
N SER A 33 9.84 -15.07 5.09
CA SER A 33 11.15 -15.22 5.75
C SER A 33 11.25 -16.56 6.50
N ALA A 34 10.20 -16.97 7.21
CA ALA A 34 10.20 -18.24 7.93
C ALA A 34 10.30 -19.44 6.97
N THR A 35 9.63 -19.38 5.81
CA THR A 35 9.76 -20.40 4.77
C THR A 35 11.18 -20.45 4.22
N ALA A 36 11.76 -19.32 3.82
CA ALA A 36 13.13 -19.26 3.33
C ALA A 36 14.14 -19.80 4.36
N MET A 37 13.98 -19.46 5.64
CA MET A 37 14.83 -19.99 6.72
C MET A 37 14.70 -21.51 6.88
N ARG A 38 13.48 -22.06 6.85
CA ARG A 38 13.26 -23.51 6.95
C ARG A 38 13.88 -24.26 5.76
N GLU A 39 13.79 -23.70 4.56
CA GLU A 39 14.38 -24.32 3.37
C GLU A 39 15.91 -24.19 3.38
N LEU A 40 16.46 -23.04 3.78
CA LEU A 40 17.90 -22.88 3.94
C LEU A 40 18.49 -23.86 4.95
N ALA A 41 17.80 -24.12 6.06
CA ALA A 41 18.23 -25.10 7.06
C ALA A 41 18.30 -26.55 6.51
N LYS A 42 17.59 -26.85 5.42
CA LYS A 42 17.60 -28.15 4.75
C LYS A 42 18.58 -28.22 3.58
N ALA A 43 19.12 -27.07 3.13
CA ALA A 43 20.01 -27.01 1.99
C ALA A 43 21.32 -27.76 2.27
N ARG A 44 21.75 -28.59 1.33
CA ARG A 44 22.96 -29.43 1.47
C ARG A 44 24.16 -28.92 0.69
N ASP A 45 23.95 -27.89 -0.13
CA ASP A 45 24.96 -27.34 -1.00
C ASP A 45 24.73 -25.83 -1.25
N PRO A 46 25.79 -25.08 -1.64
CA PRO A 46 25.69 -23.64 -1.86
C PRO A 46 24.75 -23.23 -3.01
N LYS A 47 24.60 -24.06 -4.05
CA LYS A 47 23.76 -23.74 -5.21
C LYS A 47 22.28 -23.73 -4.80
N THR A 48 21.85 -24.72 -4.03
CA THR A 48 20.51 -24.78 -3.47
C THR A 48 20.24 -23.60 -2.53
N ALA A 49 21.20 -23.25 -1.66
CA ALA A 49 21.07 -22.10 -0.77
C ALA A 49 20.93 -20.76 -1.55
N LEU A 50 21.69 -20.59 -2.63
CA LEU A 50 21.59 -19.42 -3.51
C LEU A 50 20.22 -19.34 -4.21
N GLN A 51 19.67 -20.47 -4.66
CA GLN A 51 18.34 -20.50 -5.26
C GLN A 51 17.27 -20.06 -4.26
N ILE A 52 17.31 -20.57 -3.02
CA ILE A 52 16.36 -20.18 -1.96
C ILE A 52 16.45 -18.68 -1.64
N GLN A 53 17.67 -18.13 -1.54
CA GLN A 53 17.85 -16.69 -1.31
C GLN A 53 17.37 -15.85 -2.50
N ALA A 54 17.60 -16.30 -3.74
CA ALA A 54 17.12 -15.60 -4.93
C ALA A 54 15.59 -15.56 -4.99
N GLU A 55 14.93 -16.67 -4.65
CA GLU A 55 13.47 -16.73 -4.54
C GLU A 55 12.93 -15.85 -3.41
N TYR A 56 13.59 -15.84 -2.25
CA TYR A 56 13.25 -14.96 -1.14
C TYR A 56 13.32 -13.47 -1.53
N LEU A 57 14.40 -13.07 -2.22
CA LEU A 57 14.59 -11.70 -2.68
C LEU A 57 13.55 -11.32 -3.73
N LYS A 58 13.29 -12.19 -4.71
CA LYS A 58 12.27 -11.97 -5.75
C LYS A 58 10.88 -11.79 -5.13
N GLY A 59 10.46 -12.71 -4.26
CA GLY A 59 9.15 -12.62 -3.61
C GLY A 59 9.03 -11.39 -2.70
N SER A 60 10.11 -10.99 -2.03
CA SER A 60 10.14 -9.76 -1.23
C SER A 60 9.99 -8.51 -2.07
N TYR A 61 10.65 -8.45 -3.23
CA TYR A 61 10.50 -7.36 -4.20
C TYR A 61 9.07 -7.26 -4.73
N GLU A 62 8.49 -8.38 -5.20
CA GLU A 62 7.12 -8.43 -5.70
C GLU A 62 6.12 -7.92 -4.65
N ARG A 63 6.23 -8.39 -3.39
CA ARG A 63 5.38 -7.90 -2.29
C ARG A 63 5.54 -6.41 -2.01
N MET A 64 6.78 -5.91 -1.96
CA MET A 64 7.04 -4.48 -1.73
C MET A 64 6.44 -3.62 -2.84
N THR A 65 6.57 -4.03 -4.10
CA THR A 65 5.99 -3.30 -5.23
C THR A 65 4.46 -3.31 -5.20
N ALA A 66 3.84 -4.42 -4.81
CA ALA A 66 2.40 -4.50 -4.60
C ALA A 66 1.93 -3.53 -3.50
N GLN A 67 2.61 -3.51 -2.35
CA GLN A 67 2.31 -2.58 -1.26
C GLN A 67 2.43 -1.12 -1.70
N ALA A 68 3.50 -0.77 -2.42
CA ALA A 68 3.71 0.59 -2.92
C ALA A 68 2.59 1.02 -3.88
N LYS A 69 2.17 0.13 -4.79
CA LYS A 69 1.05 0.37 -5.70
C LYS A 69 -0.26 0.58 -4.92
N PHE A 70 -0.55 -0.29 -3.97
CA PHE A 70 -1.75 -0.18 -3.13
C PHE A 70 -1.81 1.17 -2.41
N ILE A 71 -0.73 1.57 -1.74
CA ILE A 71 -0.66 2.86 -1.05
C ILE A 71 -0.84 4.02 -2.03
N GLY A 72 -0.20 3.97 -3.19
CA GLY A 72 -0.36 4.99 -4.24
C GLY A 72 -1.80 5.12 -4.73
N GLU A 73 -2.47 4.00 -5.00
CA GLU A 73 -3.87 3.96 -5.42
C GLU A 73 -4.81 4.45 -4.32
N LEU A 74 -4.56 4.07 -3.07
CA LEU A 74 -5.36 4.44 -1.91
C LEU A 74 -5.35 5.96 -1.67
N TYR A 75 -4.18 6.59 -1.69
CA TYR A 75 -4.07 8.05 -1.51
C TYR A 75 -4.53 8.83 -2.75
N SER A 76 -4.32 8.30 -3.97
CA SER A 76 -4.88 8.89 -5.19
C SER A 76 -6.42 8.87 -5.16
N GLY A 77 -7.02 7.78 -4.66
CA GLY A 77 -8.45 7.65 -4.45
C GLY A 77 -9.00 8.71 -3.48
N LEU A 78 -8.34 8.86 -2.32
CA LEU A 78 -8.71 9.88 -1.33
C LEU A 78 -8.72 11.30 -1.93
N ALA A 79 -7.68 11.68 -2.68
CA ALA A 79 -7.61 12.99 -3.34
C ALA A 79 -8.75 13.20 -4.36
N LYS A 80 -9.11 12.16 -5.12
CA LYS A 80 -10.22 12.21 -6.08
C LYS A 80 -11.58 12.36 -5.39
N ASP A 81 -11.78 11.71 -4.25
CA ASP A 81 -13.05 11.79 -3.53
C ASP A 81 -13.22 13.15 -2.87
N MET A 82 -12.16 13.72 -2.31
CA MET A 82 -12.17 15.09 -1.76
C MET A 82 -12.42 16.16 -2.84
N THR A 83 -11.84 16.02 -4.04
CA THR A 83 -12.02 17.00 -5.14
C THR A 83 -13.42 16.95 -5.75
N LYS A 84 -14.04 15.77 -5.89
CA LYS A 84 -15.45 15.65 -6.33
C LYS A 84 -16.40 16.33 -5.37
N ASP A 85 -16.15 16.20 -4.08
CA ASP A 85 -16.95 16.84 -3.03
C ASP A 85 -16.79 18.38 -3.08
N LEU A 86 -15.57 18.88 -3.28
CA LEU A 86 -15.32 20.32 -3.47
C LEU A 86 -15.98 20.89 -4.75
N ALA A 87 -15.90 20.17 -5.87
CA ALA A 87 -16.49 20.59 -7.14
C ALA A 87 -18.03 20.66 -7.10
N LYS A 88 -18.68 19.85 -6.26
CA LYS A 88 -20.14 19.87 -6.05
C LYS A 88 -20.62 21.01 -5.15
N GLY A 89 -19.72 21.84 -4.60
CA GLY A 89 -20.03 22.91 -3.65
C GLY A 89 -19.42 24.29 -3.94
N ALA A 90 -18.77 24.52 -5.08
CA ALA A 90 -18.11 25.80 -5.35
C ALA A 90 -19.05 26.80 -6.08
N PRO A 91 -19.27 28.03 -5.57
CA PRO A 91 -19.74 29.14 -6.41
C PRO A 91 -18.66 29.47 -7.46
N ALA A 92 -19.10 29.81 -8.67
CA ALA A 92 -18.24 30.16 -9.81
C ALA A 92 -17.21 31.22 -9.39
N GLY A 93 -15.92 30.86 -9.30
CA GLY A 93 -14.87 31.85 -9.05
C GLY A 93 -13.55 31.35 -8.47
N VAL A 94 -13.45 30.14 -7.92
CA VAL A 94 -12.17 29.65 -7.38
C VAL A 94 -11.48 28.77 -8.41
N THR A 95 -10.63 29.37 -9.25
CA THR A 95 -9.66 28.64 -10.06
C THR A 95 -8.61 28.01 -9.14
N LEU A 96 -8.52 26.67 -9.16
CA LEU A 96 -7.43 25.93 -8.55
C LEU A 96 -6.09 26.39 -9.17
N PRO A 97 -5.03 26.65 -8.38
CA PRO A 97 -3.72 26.84 -8.96
C PRO A 97 -3.29 25.52 -9.59
N ALA A 98 -3.01 25.56 -10.89
CA ALA A 98 -2.37 24.47 -11.61
C ALA A 98 -1.04 24.18 -10.91
N ILE A 99 -0.87 22.94 -10.46
CA ILE A 99 0.41 22.48 -9.94
C ILE A 99 1.33 22.36 -11.17
N ALA A 100 2.28 23.30 -11.27
CA ALA A 100 3.41 23.24 -12.20
C ALA A 100 4.44 22.22 -11.69
#